data_AF-A0A3Q0H8L5-F1
#
_entry.id   AF-A0A3Q0H8L5-F1
#
_cell.length_a   1.000
_cell.length_b   1.000
_cell.length_c   1.000
_cell.angle_alpha   90.00
_cell.angle_beta   90.00
_cell.angle_gamma   90.00
#
_symmetry.space_group_name_H-M   'P 1'
#
loop_
_entity.id
_entity.type
_entity.pdbx_description
1 polymer ?
#
loop_
_entity_poly.entity_id
_entity_poly.type
_entity_poly.pdbx_seq_one_letter_code
_entity_poly.pdbx_strand_id
1 'polypeptide(L)'
;MLMAVLVLVCVVMLIFHAVYGHYKVPYVAVLSTAILLMVVLGAVCNRNDFHQDHMWLVCYSVILVILAVQVVGVLLVWPRSASEGIWWTVFFIYSIYTLLPVRMRAAVISGVVLSAIHLAISLKINAEDKFLLKQLVSNVLIFSCTNIVGVCTHYPAEVSQRQAFQETRECIQARLHSQRENQQQMSKLRQKFILCQSFKKSLASSTTELWSPDHVAML
;
A
#
# COMPACT_ATOMS: atom_id res chain seq x y z
N MET A 1 -0.17 1.22 11.21
CA MET A 1 -1.64 1.05 11.34
C MET A 1 -2.06 -0.37 10.97
N LEU A 2 -1.84 -0.78 9.72
CA LEU A 2 -2.16 -2.11 9.20
C LEU A 2 -1.67 -3.31 10.03
N MET A 3 -0.36 -3.36 10.33
CA MET A 3 0.25 -4.40 11.17
C MET A 3 -0.32 -4.43 12.60
N ALA A 4 -0.73 -3.27 13.13
CA ALA A 4 -1.32 -3.17 14.46
C ALA A 4 -2.75 -3.73 14.49
N VAL A 5 -3.54 -3.52 13.42
CA VAL A 5 -4.88 -4.12 13.30
C VAL A 5 -4.79 -5.64 13.17
N LEU A 6 -3.82 -6.17 12.41
CA LEU A 6 -3.61 -7.61 12.30
C LEU A 6 -3.19 -8.25 13.63
N VAL A 7 -2.29 -7.60 14.38
CA VAL A 7 -1.92 -8.06 15.73
C VAL A 7 -3.14 -8.03 16.68
N LEU A 8 -3.94 -6.96 16.64
CA LEU A 8 -5.16 -6.85 17.45
C LEU A 8 -6.13 -7.99 17.15
N VAL A 9 -6.37 -8.31 15.87
CA VAL A 9 -7.21 -9.43 15.46
C VAL A 9 -6.67 -10.75 16.02
N CYS A 10 -5.37 -11.04 15.86
CA CYS A 10 -4.78 -12.27 16.39
C CYS A 10 -4.86 -12.36 17.93
N VAL A 11 -4.73 -11.24 18.64
CA VAL A 11 -4.86 -11.18 20.10
C VAL A 11 -6.31 -11.42 20.55
N VAL A 12 -7.30 -10.79 19.91
CA VAL A 12 -8.72 -11.01 20.20
C VAL A 12 -9.08 -12.48 20.01
N MET A 13 -8.56 -13.11 18.97
CA MET A 13 -8.77 -14.53 18.69
C MET A 13 -8.15 -15.45 19.75
N LEU A 14 -6.93 -15.12 20.22
CA LEU A 14 -6.28 -15.84 21.31
C LEU A 14 -7.09 -15.70 22.62
N ILE A 15 -7.63 -14.52 22.90
CA ILE A 15 -8.47 -14.26 24.07
C ILE A 15 -9.78 -15.08 24.01
N PHE A 16 -10.48 -15.06 22.87
CA PHE A 16 -11.72 -15.85 22.71
C PHE A 16 -11.47 -17.34 22.94
N HIS A 17 -10.35 -17.87 22.41
CA HIS A 17 -10.01 -19.28 22.58
C HIS A 17 -9.54 -19.61 24.00
N ALA A 18 -8.85 -18.68 24.66
CA ALA A 18 -8.44 -18.81 26.06
C ALA A 18 -9.62 -18.73 27.04
N VAL A 19 -10.69 -17.99 26.69
CA VAL A 19 -11.89 -17.84 27.53
C VAL A 19 -12.86 -19.03 27.35
N TYR A 20 -12.97 -19.62 26.16
CA TYR A 20 -13.87 -20.75 25.90
C TYR A 20 -13.36 -22.13 26.37
N GLY A 21 -12.17 -22.20 26.99
CA GLY A 21 -11.76 -23.33 27.85
C GLY A 21 -11.27 -24.61 27.15
N HIS A 22 -11.26 -24.69 25.82
CA HIS A 22 -10.69 -25.83 25.08
C HIS A 22 -9.22 -25.55 24.68
N TYR A 23 -8.30 -25.62 25.64
CA TYR A 23 -6.87 -25.37 25.39
C TYR A 23 -6.22 -26.50 24.59
N LYS A 24 -6.11 -26.34 23.27
CA LYS A 24 -5.16 -27.11 22.46
C LYS A 24 -3.84 -26.37 22.42
N VAL A 25 -2.86 -26.85 23.19
CA VAL A 25 -1.46 -26.35 23.25
C VAL A 25 -0.87 -26.02 21.86
N PRO A 26 -1.00 -26.87 20.81
CA PRO A 26 -0.42 -26.55 19.50
C PRO A 26 -1.06 -25.31 18.84
N TYR A 27 -2.33 -25.04 19.09
CA TYR A 27 -3.03 -23.90 18.48
C TYR A 27 -2.60 -22.57 19.13
N VAL A 28 -2.49 -22.55 20.46
CA VAL A 28 -2.01 -21.38 21.20
C VAL A 28 -0.54 -21.08 20.88
N ALA A 29 0.30 -22.10 20.73
CA ALA A 29 1.70 -21.94 20.34
C ALA A 29 1.84 -21.33 18.94
N VAL A 30 1.03 -21.78 17.97
CA VAL A 30 1.05 -21.24 16.61
C VAL A 30 0.53 -19.81 16.55
N LEU A 31 -0.56 -19.48 17.25
CA LEU A 31 -1.06 -18.10 17.34
C LEU A 31 -0.05 -17.16 18.00
N SER A 32 0.59 -17.60 19.10
CA SER A 32 1.60 -16.80 19.81
C SER A 32 2.84 -16.56 18.94
N THR A 33 3.28 -17.59 18.20
CA THR A 33 4.40 -17.48 17.25
C THR A 33 4.05 -16.55 16.08
N ALA A 34 2.83 -16.63 15.55
CA ALA A 34 2.35 -15.75 14.49
C ALA A 34 2.27 -14.29 14.94
N ILE A 35 1.76 -14.03 16.16
CA ILE A 35 1.75 -12.68 16.75
C ILE A 35 3.17 -12.14 16.88
N LEU A 36 4.10 -12.94 17.40
CA LEU A 36 5.50 -12.54 17.55
C LEU A 36 6.13 -12.19 16.19
N LEU A 37 5.94 -13.05 15.18
CA LEU A 37 6.44 -12.80 13.83
C LEU A 37 5.85 -11.51 13.23
N MET A 38 4.56 -11.26 13.43
CA MET A 38 3.90 -10.03 12.96
C MET A 38 4.41 -8.78 13.69
N VAL A 39 4.67 -8.86 14.99
CA VAL A 39 5.26 -7.76 15.77
C VAL A 39 6.70 -7.49 15.33
N VAL A 40 7.50 -8.54 15.12
CA VAL A 40 8.88 -8.42 14.62
C VAL A 40 8.88 -7.81 13.22
N LEU A 41 8.03 -8.28 12.31
CA LEU A 41 7.89 -7.69 10.97
C LEU A 41 7.46 -6.22 11.06
N GLY A 42 6.50 -5.89 11.94
CA GLY A 42 6.07 -4.51 12.16
C GLY A 42 7.19 -3.62 12.73
N ALA A 43 7.98 -4.13 13.67
CA ALA A 43 9.12 -3.43 14.24
C ALA A 43 10.26 -3.24 13.22
N VAL A 44 10.53 -4.25 12.38
CA VAL A 44 11.48 -4.16 11.26
C VAL A 44 11.01 -3.11 10.26
N CYS A 45 9.74 -3.12 9.87
CA CYS A 45 9.16 -2.09 9.01
C CYS A 45 9.26 -0.68 9.62
N ASN A 46 9.15 -0.55 10.94
CA ASN A 46 9.26 0.74 11.64
C ASN A 46 10.72 1.20 11.83
N ARG A 47 11.67 0.25 11.88
CA ARG A 47 13.11 0.52 12.01
C ARG A 47 13.78 0.82 10.67
N ASN A 48 13.18 0.41 9.56
CA ASN A 48 13.82 0.44 8.26
C ASN A 48 13.55 1.73 7.48
N ASP A 49 14.62 2.44 7.14
CA ASP A 49 14.70 3.41 6.03
C ASP A 49 14.78 2.65 4.67
N PHE A 50 13.96 1.61 4.47
CA PHE A 50 14.14 0.69 3.35
C PHE A 50 13.45 1.13 2.07
N HIS A 51 14.22 0.98 1.00
CA HIS A 51 13.79 1.04 -0.39
C HIS A 51 12.50 0.22 -0.65
N GLN A 52 11.67 0.78 -1.52
CA GLN A 52 10.36 0.30 -1.98
C GLN A 52 10.33 -1.17 -2.46
N ASP A 53 11.49 -1.77 -2.70
CA ASP A 53 11.70 -3.14 -3.18
C ASP A 53 11.63 -4.24 -2.12
N HIS A 54 11.47 -3.94 -0.83
CA HIS A 54 11.25 -4.99 0.19
C HIS A 54 9.82 -5.06 0.71
N MET A 55 8.98 -4.08 0.32
CA MET A 55 7.58 -4.04 0.73
C MET A 55 6.78 -5.23 0.18
N TRP A 56 7.12 -5.72 -1.02
CA TRP A 56 6.49 -6.94 -1.57
C TRP A 56 6.84 -8.16 -0.71
N LEU A 57 8.09 -8.36 -0.31
CA LEU A 57 8.52 -9.48 0.53
C LEU A 57 7.79 -9.50 1.87
N VAL A 58 7.67 -8.34 2.53
CA VAL A 58 6.91 -8.22 3.79
C VAL A 58 5.46 -8.62 3.58
N CYS A 59 4.80 -8.13 2.53
CA CYS A 59 3.43 -8.50 2.22
C CYS A 59 3.25 -9.99 1.93
N TYR A 60 4.17 -10.61 1.16
CA TYR A 60 4.13 -12.06 0.92
C TYR A 60 4.38 -12.87 2.21
N SER A 61 5.24 -12.38 3.10
CA SER A 61 5.49 -12.99 4.41
C SER A 61 4.25 -12.94 5.30
N VAL A 62 3.54 -11.81 5.34
CA VAL A 62 2.28 -11.65 6.08
C VAL A 62 1.19 -12.58 5.53
N ILE A 63 1.06 -12.69 4.19
CA ILE A 63 0.12 -13.64 3.57
C ILE A 63 0.45 -15.08 3.99
N LEU A 64 1.73 -15.46 3.97
CA LEU A 64 2.16 -16.80 4.37
C LEU A 64 1.80 -17.11 5.83
N VAL A 65 2.04 -16.16 6.75
CA VAL A 65 1.70 -16.32 8.17
C VAL A 65 0.20 -16.49 8.36
N ILE A 66 -0.62 -15.68 7.68
CA ILE A 66 -2.08 -15.79 7.76
C ILE A 66 -2.58 -17.12 7.18
N LEU A 67 -2.04 -17.55 6.03
CA LEU A 67 -2.33 -18.86 5.44
C LEU A 67 -2.00 -19.99 6.42
N ALA A 68 -0.83 -19.95 7.06
CA ALA A 68 -0.39 -20.95 8.01
C ALA A 68 -1.31 -21.00 9.25
N VAL A 69 -1.66 -19.84 9.81
CA VAL A 69 -2.61 -19.75 10.93
C VAL A 69 -3.98 -20.33 10.54
N GLN A 70 -4.44 -20.08 9.31
CA GLN A 70 -5.74 -20.57 8.86
C GLN A 70 -5.75 -22.08 8.58
N VAL A 71 -4.69 -22.62 7.95
CA VAL A 71 -4.49 -24.06 7.77
C VAL A 71 -4.50 -24.75 9.14
N VAL A 72 -3.68 -24.26 10.07
CA VAL A 72 -3.54 -24.82 11.41
C VAL A 72 -4.84 -24.68 12.20
N GLY A 73 -5.55 -23.56 12.08
CA GLY A 73 -6.84 -23.34 12.72
C GLY A 73 -7.89 -24.32 12.23
N VAL A 74 -8.01 -24.52 10.91
CA VAL A 74 -8.97 -25.49 10.35
C VAL A 74 -8.59 -26.93 10.74
N LEU A 75 -7.30 -27.28 10.72
CA LEU A 75 -6.82 -28.64 11.00
C LEU A 75 -6.89 -29.01 12.49
N LEU A 76 -6.55 -28.08 13.39
CA LEU A 76 -6.51 -28.34 14.84
C LEU A 76 -7.88 -28.19 15.49
N VAL A 77 -8.77 -27.33 14.98
CA VAL A 77 -10.08 -27.11 15.61
C VAL A 77 -10.99 -28.33 15.48
N TRP A 78 -10.76 -29.26 14.53
CA TRP A 78 -11.63 -30.43 14.32
C TRP A 78 -13.10 -30.00 14.36
N PRO A 79 -13.54 -29.14 13.44
CA PRO A 79 -14.92 -28.68 13.46
C PRO A 79 -15.83 -29.91 13.32
N ARG A 80 -16.68 -30.15 14.33
CA ARG A 80 -17.68 -31.23 14.33
C ARG A 80 -18.71 -31.10 13.20
N SER A 81 -18.68 -29.98 12.47
CA SER A 81 -19.42 -29.76 11.24
C SER A 81 -18.71 -28.70 10.39
N ALA A 82 -18.66 -28.90 9.07
CA ALA A 82 -18.04 -28.00 8.09
C ALA A 82 -18.61 -26.55 8.06
N SER A 83 -19.53 -26.20 8.97
CA SER A 83 -20.18 -24.90 9.10
C SER A 83 -19.48 -23.97 10.11
N GLU A 84 -19.04 -24.53 11.24
CA GLU A 84 -18.55 -23.71 12.36
C GLU A 84 -17.23 -22.99 12.06
N GLY A 85 -16.40 -23.53 11.17
CA GLY A 85 -15.15 -22.91 10.73
C GLY A 85 -15.31 -21.84 9.64
N ILE A 86 -16.47 -21.74 8.99
CA ILE A 86 -16.67 -20.87 7.82
C ILE A 86 -16.52 -19.41 8.22
N TRP A 87 -17.22 -18.99 9.28
CA TRP A 87 -17.24 -17.57 9.66
C TRP A 87 -15.86 -17.04 10.04
N TRP A 88 -15.06 -17.88 10.71
CA TRP A 88 -13.66 -17.59 11.02
C TRP A 88 -12.81 -17.42 9.75
N THR A 89 -12.98 -18.32 8.79
CA THR A 89 -12.23 -18.29 7.53
C THR A 89 -12.62 -17.08 6.67
N VAL A 90 -13.90 -16.73 6.63
CA VAL A 90 -14.41 -15.55 5.92
C VAL A 90 -13.90 -14.26 6.56
N PHE A 91 -13.86 -14.19 7.89
CA PHE A 91 -13.31 -13.03 8.60
C PHE A 91 -11.82 -12.82 8.31
N PHE A 92 -11.04 -13.91 8.25
CA PHE A 92 -9.62 -13.84 7.88
C PHE A 92 -9.42 -13.41 6.43
N ILE A 93 -10.21 -13.94 5.50
CA ILE A 93 -10.19 -13.50 4.10
C ILE A 93 -10.51 -12.01 4.02
N TYR A 94 -11.60 -11.57 4.64
CA TYR A 94 -11.99 -10.17 4.63
C TYR A 94 -10.92 -9.25 5.24
N SER A 95 -10.27 -9.70 6.32
CA SER A 95 -9.15 -8.98 6.94
C SER A 95 -7.94 -8.89 6.01
N ILE A 96 -7.59 -9.93 5.24
CA ILE A 96 -6.51 -9.86 4.25
C ILE A 96 -6.84 -8.84 3.15
N TYR A 97 -8.06 -8.85 2.62
CA TYR A 97 -8.46 -7.96 1.54
C TYR A 97 -8.59 -6.49 1.96
N THR A 98 -9.00 -6.23 3.21
CA THR A 98 -9.18 -4.86 3.72
C THR A 98 -7.93 -4.30 4.39
N LEU A 99 -7.11 -5.18 4.97
CA LEU A 99 -5.92 -4.81 5.75
C LEU A 99 -4.62 -5.21 5.07
N LEU A 100 -4.54 -5.50 3.77
CA LEU A 100 -3.23 -5.53 3.09
C LEU A 100 -3.26 -4.60 1.87
N PRO A 101 -2.30 -3.65 1.75
CA PRO A 101 -2.08 -2.87 0.53
C PRO A 101 -1.30 -3.75 -0.47
N VAL A 102 -1.89 -4.88 -0.84
CA VAL A 102 -1.29 -5.89 -1.72
C VAL A 102 -1.75 -5.66 -3.14
N ARG A 103 -0.81 -5.83 -4.10
CA ARG A 103 -1.13 -5.83 -5.53
C ARG A 103 -2.27 -6.80 -5.81
N MET A 104 -3.31 -6.30 -6.49
CA MET A 104 -4.54 -7.03 -6.85
C MET A 104 -4.39 -8.51 -7.18
N ARG A 105 -3.38 -8.86 -7.99
CA ARG A 105 -3.13 -10.24 -8.42
C ARG A 105 -2.79 -11.16 -7.25
N ALA A 106 -1.96 -10.71 -6.32
CA ALA A 106 -1.54 -11.51 -5.17
C ALA A 106 -2.67 -11.70 -4.15
N ALA A 107 -3.52 -10.67 -3.96
CA ALA A 107 -4.71 -10.79 -3.11
C ALA A 107 -5.67 -11.86 -3.65
N VAL A 108 -6.01 -11.81 -4.95
CA VAL A 108 -6.87 -12.81 -5.61
C VAL A 108 -6.28 -14.20 -5.53
N ILE A 109 -4.98 -14.37 -5.84
CA ILE A 109 -4.32 -15.68 -5.75
C ILE A 109 -4.38 -16.21 -4.31
N SER A 110 -4.08 -15.37 -3.31
CA SER A 110 -4.13 -15.78 -1.90
C SER A 110 -5.55 -16.16 -1.45
N GLY A 111 -6.59 -15.44 -1.89
CA GLY A 111 -7.99 -15.74 -1.58
C GLY A 111 -8.44 -17.05 -2.20
N VAL A 112 -8.07 -17.32 -3.45
CA VAL A 112 -8.37 -18.58 -4.16
C VAL A 112 -7.65 -19.75 -3.50
N VAL A 113 -6.35 -19.60 -3.20
CA VAL A 113 -5.55 -20.63 -2.51
C VAL A 113 -6.14 -20.94 -1.14
N LEU A 114 -6.50 -19.92 -0.37
CA LEU A 114 -7.07 -20.11 0.97
C LEU A 114 -8.43 -20.80 0.91
N SER A 115 -9.27 -20.43 -0.06
CA SER A 115 -10.57 -21.09 -0.31
C SER A 115 -10.39 -22.56 -0.73
N ALA A 116 -9.43 -22.83 -1.63
CA ALA A 116 -9.13 -24.18 -2.09
C ALA A 116 -8.59 -25.08 -0.96
N ILE A 117 -7.73 -24.54 -0.10
CA ILE A 117 -7.21 -25.24 1.08
C ILE A 117 -8.35 -25.57 2.06
N HIS A 118 -9.20 -24.60 2.39
CA HIS A 118 -10.36 -24.84 3.26
C HIS A 118 -11.28 -25.92 2.68
N LEU A 119 -11.49 -25.89 1.36
CA LEU A 119 -12.29 -26.87 0.63
C LEU A 119 -11.67 -28.27 0.68
N ALA A 120 -10.37 -28.38 0.39
CA ALA A 120 -9.64 -29.63 0.38
C ALA A 120 -9.62 -30.30 1.76
N ILE A 121 -9.42 -29.51 2.82
CA ILE A 121 -9.47 -30.00 4.20
C ILE A 121 -10.90 -30.43 4.56
N SER A 122 -11.91 -29.62 4.21
CA SER A 122 -13.32 -29.96 4.47
C SER A 122 -13.75 -31.24 3.75
N LEU A 123 -13.29 -31.46 2.51
CA LEU A 123 -13.54 -32.67 1.74
C LEU A 123 -12.85 -33.89 2.36
N LYS A 124 -11.59 -33.75 2.78
CA LYS A 124 -10.83 -34.84 3.43
C LYS A 124 -11.46 -35.29 4.75
N ILE A 125 -11.93 -34.34 5.56
CA ILE A 125 -12.48 -34.65 6.89
C ILE A 125 -13.89 -35.24 6.81
N ASN A 126 -14.73 -34.75 5.89
CA ASN A 126 -16.15 -35.13 5.84
C ASN A 126 -16.48 -36.15 4.75
N ALA A 127 -15.49 -36.80 4.11
CA ALA A 127 -15.64 -37.57 2.87
C ALA A 127 -16.78 -38.62 2.86
N GLU A 128 -17.27 -39.04 4.03
CA GLU A 128 -18.35 -40.03 4.18
C GLU A 128 -19.76 -39.41 4.31
N ASP A 129 -19.90 -38.08 4.41
CA ASP A 129 -21.18 -37.41 4.64
C ASP A 129 -21.96 -37.08 3.36
N LYS A 130 -23.25 -37.42 3.32
CA LYS A 130 -24.12 -37.13 2.15
C LYS A 130 -24.51 -35.65 1.99
N PHE A 131 -24.39 -34.84 3.06
CA PHE A 131 -24.72 -33.41 3.02
C PHE A 131 -23.54 -32.51 2.58
N LEU A 132 -22.36 -33.09 2.38
CA LEU A 132 -21.13 -32.38 2.00
C LEU A 132 -21.31 -31.50 0.76
N LEU A 133 -21.95 -32.02 -0.29
CA LEU A 133 -22.10 -31.30 -1.56
C LEU A 133 -22.88 -29.98 -1.40
N LYS A 134 -23.96 -29.97 -0.62
CA LYS A 134 -24.73 -28.73 -0.38
C LYS A 134 -23.91 -27.69 0.39
N GLN A 135 -23.14 -28.14 1.37
CA GLN A 135 -22.28 -27.28 2.18
C GLN A 135 -21.08 -26.76 1.38
N LEU A 136 -20.52 -27.61 0.52
CA LEU A 136 -19.45 -27.27 -0.43
C LEU A 136 -19.89 -26.14 -1.37
N VAL A 137 -21.08 -26.28 -1.97
CA VAL A 137 -21.64 -25.27 -2.88
C VAL A 137 -21.87 -23.95 -2.15
N SER A 138 -22.40 -23.98 -0.93
CA SER A 138 -22.57 -22.76 -0.12
C SER A 138 -21.24 -22.07 0.18
N ASN A 139 -20.21 -22.85 0.56
CA ASN A 139 -18.86 -22.34 0.82
C ASN A 139 -18.23 -21.71 -0.42
N VAL A 140 -18.36 -22.36 -1.58
CA VAL A 140 -17.86 -21.82 -2.85
C VAL A 140 -18.55 -20.51 -3.18
N LEU A 141 -19.88 -20.40 -2.99
CA LEU A 141 -20.61 -19.16 -3.24
C LEU A 141 -20.17 -18.02 -2.32
N ILE A 142 -19.99 -18.30 -1.02
CA ILE A 142 -19.53 -17.30 -0.05
C ILE A 142 -18.11 -16.83 -0.38
N PHE A 143 -17.20 -17.76 -0.72
CA PHE A 143 -15.85 -17.41 -1.13
C PHE A 143 -15.85 -16.59 -2.42
N SER A 144 -16.65 -16.97 -3.40
CA SER A 144 -16.79 -16.23 -4.66
C SER A 144 -17.28 -14.80 -4.41
N CYS A 145 -18.33 -14.64 -3.59
CA CYS A 145 -18.87 -13.34 -3.23
C CYS A 145 -17.83 -12.48 -2.50
N THR A 146 -17.11 -13.06 -1.54
CA THR A 146 -16.06 -12.35 -0.78
C THR A 146 -14.90 -11.90 -1.67
N ASN A 147 -14.48 -12.73 -2.63
CA ASN A 147 -13.46 -12.38 -3.62
C ASN A 147 -13.93 -11.22 -4.51
N ILE A 148 -15.18 -11.23 -4.97
CA ILE A 148 -15.74 -10.15 -5.81
C ILE A 148 -15.78 -8.83 -5.03
N VAL A 149 -16.29 -8.84 -3.78
CA VAL A 149 -16.35 -7.64 -2.93
C VAL A 149 -14.94 -7.09 -2.65
N GLY A 150 -13.97 -7.97 -2.38
CA GLY A 150 -12.58 -7.60 -2.18
C GLY A 150 -11.97 -6.89 -3.40
N VAL A 151 -12.20 -7.42 -4.60
CA VAL A 151 -11.74 -6.80 -5.85
C VAL A 151 -12.41 -5.45 -6.08
N CYS A 152 -13.74 -5.38 -5.91
CA CYS A 152 -14.50 -4.15 -6.11
C CYS A 152 -14.12 -3.02 -5.15
N THR A 153 -13.64 -3.36 -3.95
CA THR A 153 -13.22 -2.35 -2.95
C THR A 153 -11.80 -1.84 -3.22
N HIS A 154 -10.89 -2.73 -3.58
CA HIS A 154 -9.47 -2.37 -3.76
C HIS A 154 -9.21 -1.68 -5.10
N TYR A 155 -10.02 -1.96 -6.14
CA TYR A 155 -9.78 -1.48 -7.51
C TYR A 155 -9.95 0.04 -7.66
N PRO A 156 -11.05 0.66 -7.18
CA PRO A 156 -11.20 2.11 -7.24
C PRO A 156 -10.17 2.84 -6.36
N ALA A 157 -9.71 2.22 -5.27
CA ALA A 157 -8.68 2.80 -4.40
C ALA A 157 -7.31 2.88 -5.09
N GLU A 158 -6.87 1.80 -5.77
CA GLU A 158 -5.62 1.83 -6.55
C GLU A 158 -5.71 2.80 -7.75
N VAL A 159 -6.87 2.85 -8.42
CA VAL A 159 -7.09 3.73 -9.58
C VAL A 159 -7.09 5.21 -9.17
N SER A 160 -7.82 5.57 -8.11
CA SER A 160 -7.86 6.95 -7.60
C SER A 160 -6.48 7.44 -7.14
N GLN A 161 -5.68 6.56 -6.52
CA GLN A 161 -4.32 6.92 -6.09
C GLN A 161 -3.38 7.14 -7.29
N ARG A 162 -3.49 6.34 -8.34
CA ARG A 162 -2.73 6.53 -9.59
C ARG A 162 -3.16 7.78 -10.33
N GLN A 163 -4.46 8.07 -10.37
CA GLN A 163 -5.01 9.28 -10.95
C GLN A 163 -4.52 10.52 -10.21
N ALA A 164 -4.62 10.55 -8.88
CA ALA A 164 -4.11 11.67 -8.07
C ALA A 164 -2.59 11.89 -8.27
N PHE A 165 -1.82 10.82 -8.45
CA PHE A 165 -0.39 10.93 -8.76
C PHE A 165 -0.14 11.50 -10.17
N GLN A 166 -0.91 11.08 -11.17
CA GLN A 166 -0.84 11.63 -12.52
C GLN A 166 -1.21 13.12 -12.54
N GLU A 167 -2.30 13.50 -11.88
CA GLU A 167 -2.72 14.89 -11.72
C GLU A 167 -1.65 15.74 -11.02
N THR A 168 -1.02 15.19 -9.97
CA THR A 168 0.08 15.86 -9.28
C THR A 168 1.29 16.04 -10.20
N ARG A 169 1.62 15.05 -11.01
CA ARG A 169 2.72 15.15 -11.99
C ARG A 169 2.45 16.18 -13.08
N GLU A 170 1.23 16.21 -13.62
CA GLU A 170 0.84 17.20 -14.63
C GLU A 170 0.88 18.62 -14.07
N CYS A 171 0.40 18.83 -12.84
CA CYS A 171 0.48 20.11 -12.15
C CYS A 171 1.94 20.56 -11.88
N ILE A 172 2.81 19.64 -11.42
CA ILE A 172 4.23 19.93 -11.20
C ILE A 172 4.93 20.27 -12.53
N GLN A 173 4.62 19.52 -13.59
CA GLN A 173 5.21 19.75 -14.91
C GLN A 173 4.79 21.12 -15.48
N ALA A 174 3.53 21.52 -15.32
CA ALA A 174 3.04 22.84 -15.71
C ALA A 174 3.75 23.96 -14.92
N ARG A 175 3.94 23.78 -13.61
CA ARG A 175 4.68 24.76 -12.79
C ARG A 175 6.16 24.88 -13.18
N LEU A 176 6.83 23.76 -13.47
CA LEU A 176 8.23 23.75 -13.94
C LEU A 176 8.38 24.46 -15.29
N HIS A 177 7.41 24.27 -16.20
CA HIS A 177 7.39 24.95 -17.49
C HIS A 177 7.25 26.46 -17.32
N SER A 178 6.27 26.91 -16.53
CA SER A 178 6.04 28.33 -16.28
C SER A 178 7.22 29.01 -15.55
N GLN A 179 7.86 28.31 -14.60
CA GLN A 179 9.10 28.79 -13.96
C GLN A 179 10.23 29.02 -14.97
N ARG A 180 10.39 28.12 -15.94
CA ARG A 180 11.42 28.23 -16.98
C ARG A 180 11.17 29.43 -17.90
N GLU A 181 9.92 29.66 -18.30
CA GLU A 181 9.54 30.83 -19.10
C GLU A 181 9.79 32.15 -18.34
N ASN A 182 9.43 32.19 -17.05
CA ASN A 182 9.61 33.38 -16.24
C ASN A 182 11.11 33.67 -15.99
N GLN A 183 11.94 32.64 -15.80
CA GLN A 183 13.41 32.83 -15.74
C GLN A 183 14.00 33.33 -17.06
N GLN A 184 13.50 32.86 -18.20
CA GLN A 184 13.93 33.37 -19.52
C GLN A 184 13.48 34.82 -19.76
N GLN A 185 12.30 35.21 -19.29
CA GLN A 185 11.88 36.61 -19.33
C GLN A 185 12.73 37.47 -18.41
N MET A 186 12.96 37.03 -17.18
CA MET A 186 13.83 37.71 -16.20
C MET A 186 15.26 37.88 -16.72
N SER A 187 15.84 36.89 -17.40
CA SER A 187 17.19 36.99 -17.96
C SER A 187 17.26 37.99 -19.12
N LYS A 188 16.27 37.95 -20.03
CA LYS A 188 16.15 38.95 -21.12
C LYS A 188 15.97 40.37 -20.58
N LEU A 189 15.13 40.54 -19.55
CA LEU A 189 14.91 41.84 -18.92
C LEU A 189 16.19 42.35 -18.24
N ARG A 190 16.92 41.46 -17.55
CA ARG A 190 18.20 41.77 -16.89
C ARG A 190 19.27 42.18 -17.91
N GLN A 191 19.35 41.53 -19.06
CA GLN A 191 20.29 41.90 -20.13
C GLN A 191 19.95 43.24 -20.78
N LYS A 192 18.66 43.53 -21.01
CA LYS A 192 18.21 44.86 -21.46
C LYS A 192 18.56 45.96 -20.47
N PHE A 193 18.42 45.71 -19.17
CA PHE A 193 18.80 46.67 -18.13
C PHE A 193 20.30 46.97 -18.15
N ILE A 194 21.16 45.93 -18.24
CA ILE A 194 22.62 46.10 -18.37
C ILE A 194 22.98 46.90 -19.62
N LEU A 195 22.35 46.62 -20.76
CA LEU A 195 22.59 47.35 -22.02
C LEU A 195 22.21 48.84 -21.88
N CYS A 196 21.06 49.13 -21.26
CA CYS A 196 20.61 50.50 -21.02
C CYS A 196 21.56 51.26 -20.08
N GLN A 197 22.05 50.60 -19.03
CA GLN A 197 23.04 51.17 -18.11
C GLN A 197 24.37 51.45 -18.81
N SER A 198 24.85 50.55 -19.68
CA SER A 198 26.05 50.73 -20.48
C SER A 198 25.89 51.89 -21.48
N PHE A 199 24.76 51.96 -22.18
CA PHE A 199 24.45 53.04 -23.11
C PHE A 199 24.39 54.40 -22.40
N LYS A 200 23.76 54.48 -21.23
CA LYS A 200 23.74 55.69 -20.39
C LYS A 200 25.14 56.13 -19.97
N LYS A 201 26.03 55.18 -19.63
CA LYS A 201 27.42 55.46 -19.26
C LYS A 201 28.24 55.96 -20.46
N SER A 202 28.02 55.40 -21.64
CA SER A 202 28.65 55.85 -22.89
C SER A 202 28.19 57.25 -23.30
N LEU A 203 26.89 57.54 -23.18
CA LEU A 203 26.33 58.88 -23.39
C LEU A 203 26.90 59.91 -22.41
N ALA A 204 27.01 59.55 -21.12
CA ALA A 204 27.63 60.40 -20.10
C ALA A 204 29.12 60.67 -20.42
N SER A 205 29.86 59.66 -20.86
CA SER A 205 31.25 59.77 -21.33
C SER A 205 31.38 60.73 -22.51
N SER A 206 30.50 60.60 -23.50
CA SER A 206 30.54 61.43 -24.71
C SER A 206 30.10 62.87 -24.44
N THR A 207 29.18 63.10 -23.49
CA THR A 207 28.83 64.46 -23.02
C THR A 207 29.94 65.08 -22.17
N THR A 208 30.69 64.31 -21.39
CA THR A 208 31.88 64.82 -20.69
C THR A 208 33.04 65.13 -21.63
N GLU A 209 33.21 64.41 -22.74
CA GLU A 209 34.22 64.76 -23.76
C GLU A 209 33.82 65.99 -24.58
N LEU A 210 32.54 66.18 -24.87
CA LEU A 210 32.03 67.37 -25.58
C LEU A 210 32.10 68.65 -24.73
N TRP A 211 32.18 68.51 -23.40
CA TRP A 211 32.38 69.60 -22.45
C TRP A 211 33.77 69.52 -21.78
N SER A 212 34.77 69.00 -22.51
CA SER A 212 36.17 69.12 -22.11
C SER A 212 36.66 70.55 -22.40
N PRO A 213 37.23 71.29 -21.43
CA PRO A 213 37.59 72.71 -21.55
C PRO A 213 38.63 73.05 -22.64
N ASP A 214 39.24 72.06 -23.29
CA ASP A 214 40.23 72.27 -24.36
C ASP A 214 39.60 72.70 -25.70
N HIS A 215 38.32 72.41 -25.95
CA HIS A 215 37.62 72.77 -27.20
C HIS A 215 36.81 74.07 -27.12
N VAL A 216 36.54 74.58 -25.91
CA VAL A 216 35.81 75.84 -25.70
C VAL A 216 36.73 77.06 -25.75
N ALA A 217 38.06 76.87 -25.73
CA ALA A 217 39.06 77.94 -25.78
C ALA A 217 39.53 78.32 -27.20
N MET A 218 38.93 77.77 -28.26
CA MET A 218 39.34 78.02 -29.66
C MET A 218 38.25 78.74 -30.51
N LEU A 219 37.22 79.28 -29.87
CA LEU A 219 36.23 80.23 -30.40
C LEU A 219 36.09 81.39 -29.42
#